data_AF-A0A151QU40-F1
#
_entry.id   AF-A0A151QU40-F1
#
_cell.length_a   1.000
_cell.length_b   1.000
_cell.length_c   1.000
_cell.angle_alpha   90.00
_cell.angle_beta   90.00
_cell.angle_gamma   90.00
#
_symmetry.space_group_name_H-M   'P 1'
#
loop_
_entity.id
_entity.type
_entity.pdbx_description
1 polymer ?
#
loop_
_entity_poly.entity_id
_entity_poly.type
_entity_poly.pdbx_seq_one_letter_code
_entity_poly.pdbx_strand_id
1 'polypeptide(L)' 'EHFIKINTDGSSLGNPGVASFGGIYRDHFGNWLLEFAGICHFATSLKMELLVI' A
#
# COMPACT_ATOMS: atom_id res chain seq x y z
N GLU A 1 3.44 9.12 -23.21
CA GLU A 1 3.03 9.74 -21.93
C GLU A 1 4.01 9.31 -20.85
N HIS A 2 4.49 10.23 -20.01
CA HIS A 2 5.45 9.92 -18.94
C HIS A 2 4.76 10.11 -17.59
N PHE A 3 4.23 9.02 -17.04
CA PHE A 3 3.68 9.00 -15.69
C PHE A 3 4.06 7.68 -14.99
N ILE A 4 4.08 7.74 -13.66
CA ILE A 4 4.25 6.58 -12.80
C ILE A 4 2.88 6.23 -12.23
N LYS A 5 2.49 4.96 -12.35
CA LYS A 5 1.33 4.38 -11.69
C LYS A 5 1.75 3.89 -10.31
N ILE A 6 0.98 4.20 -9.28
CA ILE A 6 1.21 3.70 -7.93
C ILE A 6 0.01 2.83 -7.56
N ASN A 7 0.27 1.59 -7.16
CA ASN A 7 -0.74 0.73 -6.53
C ASN A 7 -0.36 0.58 -5.07
N THR A 8 -1.29 0.89 -4.19
CA THR A 8 -1.11 0.87 -2.74
C THR A 8 -2.20 0.00 -2.13
N ASP A 9 -1.89 -0.68 -1.03
CA ASP A 9 -2.85 -1.48 -0.28
C ASP A 9 -2.50 -1.48 1.22
N GLY A 10 -3.53 -1.41 2.05
CA GLY A 10 -3.44 -1.42 3.50
C GLY A 10 -4.15 -2.63 4.10
N SER A 11 -3.46 -3.41 4.93
CA SER A 11 -4.01 -4.63 5.53
C SER A 11 -4.05 -4.57 7.06
N SER A 12 -5.05 -5.24 7.64
CA SER A 12 -5.19 -5.44 9.08
C SER A 12 -5.77 -6.83 9.39
N LEU A 13 -5.10 -7.59 10.25
CA LEU A 13 -5.55 -8.87 10.79
C LEU A 13 -6.53 -8.65 11.95
N GLY A 14 -7.77 -8.29 11.59
CA GLY A 14 -8.81 -7.87 12.52
C GLY A 14 -9.24 -6.41 12.26
N ASN A 15 -10.17 -5.89 13.06
CA ASN A 15 -10.64 -4.51 12.89
C ASN A 15 -11.05 -3.85 14.23
N PRO A 16 -10.08 -3.38 15.05
CA PRO A 16 -8.64 -3.26 14.75
C PRO A 16 -7.84 -4.56 14.96
N GLY A 17 -6.64 -4.62 14.37
CA GLY A 17 -5.78 -5.79 14.40
C GLY A 17 -4.35 -5.48 13.98
N VAL A 18 -3.50 -6.52 13.89
CA VAL A 18 -2.11 -6.36 13.44
C VAL A 18 -2.09 -5.84 12.01
N ALA A 19 -1.40 -4.73 11.76
CA ALA A 19 -1.56 -3.98 10.53
C ALA A 19 -0.25 -3.68 9.80
N SER A 20 -0.33 -3.70 8.47
CA SER A 20 0.78 -3.45 7.54
C SER A 20 0.28 -2.80 6.26
N PHE A 21 1.18 -2.21 5.49
CA PHE A 21 0.86 -1.57 4.23
C PHE A 21 1.96 -1.84 3.20
N GLY A 22 1.65 -1.61 1.93
CA GLY A 22 2.64 -1.63 0.88
C GLY A 22 2.11 -1.14 -0.46
N GLY A 23 2.98 -1.19 -1.45
CA GLY A 23 2.63 -0.81 -2.79
C GLY A 23 3.76 -0.97 -3.80
N ILE A 24 3.41 -0.74 -5.06
CA ILE A 24 4.33 -0.83 -6.19
C ILE A 24 4.24 0.41 -7.06
N TYR A 25 5.40 0.88 -7.50
CA TYR A 25 5.55 1.87 -8.56
C TYR A 25 5.68 1.15 -9.89
N ARG A 26 4.92 1.60 -10.90
CA ARG A 26 4.93 1.05 -12.25
C ARG A 26 5.07 2.15 -13.29
N ASP A 27 5.70 1.84 -14.40
CA ASP A 27 5.73 2.75 -15.55
C ASP A 27 4.36 2.79 -16.27
N HIS A 28 4.26 3.64 -17.29
CA HIS A 28 3.05 3.76 -18.09
C HIS A 28 2.68 2.48 -18.86
N PHE A 29 3.65 1.60 -19.17
CA PHE A 29 3.42 0.27 -19.75
C PHE A 29 2.97 -0.77 -18.71
N GLY A 30 3.05 -0.45 -17.42
CA GLY A 30 2.70 -1.34 -16.33
C GLY A 30 3.87 -2.20 -15.84
N ASN A 31 5.10 -1.95 -16.31
CA ASN A 31 6.28 -2.62 -15.79
C ASN A 31 6.54 -2.18 -14.36
N TRP A 32 6.93 -3.13 -13.51
CA TRP A 32 7.30 -2.88 -12.12
C TRP A 32 8.65 -2.14 -12.06
N LEU A 33 8.66 -0.99 -11.40
CA LEU A 33 9.86 -0.19 -11.16
C LEU A 33 10.42 -0.38 -9.74
N LEU A 34 9.57 -0.29 -8.72
CA LEU A 34 9.95 -0.37 -7.31
C LEU A 34 8.79 -0.85 -6.45
N GLU A 35 9.09 -1.42 -5.28
CA GLU A 35 8.13 -1.75 -4.22
C GLU A 35 8.46 -1.07 -2.90
N PHE A 36 7.45 -0.95 -2.05
CA PHE A 36 7.60 -0.56 -0.65
C PHE A 36 6.64 -1.37 0.24
N ALA A 37 7.04 -1.59 1.49
CA ALA A 37 6.23 -2.23 2.51
C ALA A 37 6.59 -1.69 3.90
N GLY A 38 5.62 -1.70 4.81
CA GLY A 38 5.80 -1.25 6.19
C GLY A 38 4.79 -1.83 7.17
N ILE A 39 5.10 -1.74 8.47
CA ILE A 39 4.27 -2.23 9.57
C ILE A 39 3.72 -1.02 10.34
N CYS A 40 2.41 -0.99 10.59
CA CYS A 40 1.74 0.05 11.41
C CYS A 40 1.35 -0.48 12.80
N HIS A 41 1.78 -1.70 13.13
CA HIS A 41 1.51 -2.44 14.36
C HIS A 41 0.03 -2.74 14.58
N PHE A 42 -0.81 -1.78 14.96
CA PHE A 42 -2.21 -2.01 15.31
C PHE A 42 -3.11 -0.91 14.74
N ALA A 43 -4.00 -1.27 13.81
CA ALA A 43 -4.89 -0.32 13.14
C ALA A 43 -6.18 -1.01 12.67
N THR A 44 -7.18 -0.23 12.25
CA THR A 44 -8.35 -0.73 11.51
C THR A 44 -8.01 -0.88 10.03
N SER A 45 -8.72 -1.74 9.31
CA SER A 45 -8.53 -1.89 7.85
C SER A 45 -8.69 -0.55 7.12
N LEU A 46 -9.76 0.20 7.43
CA LEU A 46 -10.00 1.51 6.84
C LEU A 46 -8.88 2.53 7.12
N LYS A 47 -8.27 2.47 8.31
CA LYS A 47 -7.13 3.34 8.64
C LYS A 47 -5.91 3.01 7.80
N MET A 48 -5.66 1.73 7.52
CA MET A 48 -4.53 1.28 6.72
C MET A 48 -4.66 1.65 5.26
N GLU A 49 -5.86 1.45 4.70
CA GLU A 49 -6.18 1.85 3.33
C GLU A 49 -5.97 3.36 3.12
N LEU A 50 -6.37 4.18 4.10
CA LEU A 50 -6.17 5.63 4.03
C LEU A 50 -4.72 6.05 4.27
N LEU A 51 -3.96 5.32 5.10
CA LEU A 51 -2.59 5.68 5.47
C LEU A 51 -1.59 5.45 4.34
N VAL A 52 -1.84 4.46 3.48
CA VAL A 52 -0.92 4.06 2.41
C VAL A 52 -1.03 4.90 1.12
N ILE A 53 -2.06 5.74 1.02
CA ILE A 53 -2.29 6.68 -0.10
C ILE A 53 -1.44 7.93 0.08
#